data_AF-A0A371PIR1-F1
#
_entry.id   AF-A0A371PIR1-F1
#
_cell.length_a   1.000
_cell.length_b   1.000
_cell.length_c   1.000
_cell.angle_alpha   90.00
_cell.angle_beta   90.00
_cell.angle_gamma   90.00
#
_symmetry.space_group_name_H-M   'P 1'
#
loop_
_entity.id
_entity.type
_entity.pdbx_description
1 polymer ?
#
loop_
_entity_poly.entity_id
_entity_poly.type
_entity_poly.pdbx_seq_one_letter_code
_entity_poly.pdbx_strand_id
1 'polypeptide(L)'
;MQLEEDFQRLLRKEYLNGPEVNMVGQVGINFYSGMKSMAFYELWGEKEIFRLLIVQPTANLFTSRFLGKNHLLFLLIVEDDQLIGGFVSLQENMYDQLSGVMQHLNERSVKDLEDLWTQFVKDHYKQLPSEKLV
;
A
#
# COMPACT_ATOMS: atom_id res chain seq x y z
N MET A 1 17.69 1.81 -12.43
CA MET A 1 18.70 2.55 -11.66
C MET A 1 18.27 3.98 -11.37
N GLN A 2 18.43 4.97 -12.25
CA GLN A 2 18.14 6.38 -11.88
C GLN A 2 16.67 6.66 -11.49
N LEU A 3 15.71 5.99 -12.14
CA LEU A 3 14.27 6.17 -11.87
C LEU A 3 13.80 5.57 -10.53
N GLU A 4 14.40 4.45 -10.13
CA GLU A 4 14.12 3.80 -8.85
C GLU A 4 14.66 4.63 -7.69
N GLU A 5 15.92 5.07 -7.78
CA GLU A 5 16.54 5.94 -6.77
C GLU A 5 15.77 7.25 -6.58
N ASP A 6 15.25 7.84 -7.66
CA ASP A 6 14.44 9.05 -7.57
C ASP A 6 13.08 8.81 -6.92
N PHE A 7 12.42 7.68 -7.21
CA PHE A 7 11.12 7.34 -6.61
C PHE A 7 11.27 7.01 -5.11
N GLN A 8 12.32 6.26 -4.73
CA GLN A 8 12.63 5.95 -3.34
C GLN A 8 12.99 7.20 -2.54
N ARG A 9 13.78 8.11 -3.13
CA ARG A 9 14.12 9.40 -2.52
C ARG A 9 12.88 10.27 -2.33
N LEU A 10 11.93 10.25 -3.27
CA LEU A 10 10.66 10.97 -3.17
C LEU A 10 9.83 10.45 -2.00
N LEU A 11 9.70 9.12 -1.87
CA LEU A 11 8.96 8.47 -0.78
C LEU A 11 9.54 8.80 0.60
N ARG A 12 10.88 8.79 0.71
CA ARG A 12 11.57 9.13 1.97
C ARG A 12 11.37 10.58 2.40
N LYS A 13 11.32 11.53 1.45
CA LYS A 13 11.19 12.97 1.76
C LYS A 13 9.79 13.38 2.19
N GLU A 14 8.76 12.80 1.58
CA GLU A 14 7.37 13.25 1.72
C GLU A 14 6.58 12.42 2.75
N TYR A 15 6.88 11.12 2.96
CA TYR A 15 5.96 10.21 3.64
C TYR A 15 6.45 9.61 4.97
N LEU A 16 7.75 9.69 5.31
CA LEU A 16 8.33 9.04 6.50
C LEU A 16 8.36 9.90 7.78
N ASN A 17 7.97 11.18 7.72
CA ASN A 17 7.89 12.02 8.93
C ASN A 17 6.51 11.90 9.60
N GLY A 18 6.16 10.68 10.01
CA GLY A 18 5.02 10.41 10.89
C GLY A 18 5.44 10.43 12.35
N PRO A 19 4.53 10.73 13.30
CA PRO A 19 4.87 10.70 14.72
C PRO A 19 5.35 9.31 15.13
N GLU A 20 6.56 9.22 15.69
CA GLU A 20 7.10 8.01 16.32
C GLU A 20 6.30 7.70 17.59
N VAL A 21 5.18 6.98 17.44
CA VAL A 21 4.42 6.47 18.58
C VAL A 21 4.76 4.98 18.74
N ASN A 22 5.69 4.69 19.65
CA ASN A 22 5.96 3.33 20.10
C ASN A 22 4.77 2.82 20.93
N MET A 23 3.85 2.06 20.33
CA MET A 23 2.87 1.27 21.09
C MET A 23 3.27 -0.20 21.11
N VAL A 24 2.94 -0.90 22.19
CA VAL A 24 3.13 -2.34 22.32
C VAL A 24 1.73 -2.96 22.27
N GLY A 25 1.43 -3.73 21.22
CA GLY A 25 0.24 -4.60 21.17
C GLY A 25 -1.04 -4.07 20.50
N GLN A 26 -0.96 -3.10 19.58
CA GLN A 26 -2.12 -2.70 18.77
C GLN A 26 -1.99 -3.19 17.32
N VAL A 27 -3.03 -3.88 16.82
CA VAL A 27 -3.17 -4.33 15.42
C VAL A 27 -4.02 -3.31 14.66
N GLY A 28 -3.58 -2.87 13.48
CA GLY A 28 -4.32 -1.96 12.62
C GLY A 28 -3.47 -0.90 11.92
N ILE A 29 -4.05 0.28 11.65
CA ILE A 29 -3.35 1.42 11.04
C ILE A 29 -2.60 2.17 12.14
N ASN A 30 -1.27 2.10 12.13
CA ASN A 30 -0.43 2.86 13.07
C ASN A 30 -0.18 4.29 12.56
N PHE A 31 0.12 4.42 11.26
CA PHE A 31 0.34 5.70 10.62
C PHE A 31 -0.24 5.70 9.21
N TYR A 32 -0.68 6.87 8.75
CA TYR A 32 -1.03 7.08 7.35
C TYR A 32 -0.74 8.52 6.91
N SER A 33 -0.55 8.70 5.62
CA SER A 33 -0.48 10.02 4.99
C SER A 33 -0.89 9.95 3.52
N GLY A 34 -1.37 11.07 2.98
CA GLY A 34 -1.80 11.18 1.58
C GLY A 34 -3.32 11.23 1.39
N MET A 35 -3.77 10.83 0.21
CA MET A 35 -5.14 11.01 -0.27
C MET A 35 -5.57 9.83 -1.15
N LYS A 36 -6.81 9.83 -1.66
CA LYS A 36 -7.31 8.69 -2.45
C LYS A 36 -6.48 8.40 -3.70
N SER A 37 -5.89 9.40 -4.37
CA SER A 37 -5.03 9.14 -5.53
C SER A 37 -3.73 8.43 -5.15
N MET A 38 -3.19 8.71 -3.97
CA MET A 38 -1.96 8.12 -3.44
C MET A 38 -1.91 8.21 -1.91
N ALA A 39 -1.82 7.08 -1.22
CA ALA A 39 -1.79 7.00 0.24
C ALA A 39 -0.73 6.02 0.74
N PHE A 40 0.04 6.45 1.74
CA PHE A 40 0.95 5.62 2.50
C PHE A 40 0.29 5.15 3.80
N TYR A 41 0.55 3.90 4.16
CA TYR A 41 0.11 3.28 5.40
C TYR A 41 1.28 2.55 6.06
N GLU A 42 1.43 2.74 7.36
CA GLU A 42 2.14 1.79 8.22
C GLU A 42 1.10 0.97 8.98
N LEU A 43 1.04 -0.31 8.66
CA LEU A 43 0.09 -1.27 9.20
C LEU A 43 0.82 -2.18 10.18
N TRP A 44 0.30 -2.32 11.38
CA TRP A 44 0.85 -3.20 12.39
C TRP A 44 -0.01 -4.45 12.47
N GLY A 45 0.56 -5.58 12.06
CA GLY A 45 -0.01 -6.91 12.28
C GLY A 45 0.36 -7.45 13.66
N GLU A 46 -0.02 -8.70 13.94
CA GLU A 46 0.30 -9.32 15.24
C GLU A 46 1.81 -9.50 15.47
N LYS A 47 2.57 -9.67 14.38
CA LYS A 47 4.00 -9.99 14.42
C LYS A 47 4.86 -9.19 13.45
N GLU A 48 4.23 -8.52 12.50
CA GLU A 48 4.91 -7.90 11.36
C GLU A 48 4.38 -6.48 11.16
N ILE A 49 5.22 -5.61 10.60
CA ILE A 49 4.83 -4.26 10.21
C ILE A 49 4.89 -4.18 8.70
N PHE A 50 3.78 -3.78 8.07
CA PHE A 50 3.68 -3.59 6.63
C PHE A 50 3.64 -2.10 6.29
N ARG A 51 4.62 -1.64 5.51
CA ARG A 51 4.64 -0.29 4.96
C ARG A 51 4.09 -0.31 3.55
N LEU A 52 2.81 -0.01 3.40
CA LEU A 52 2.05 -0.14 2.18
C LEU A 52 1.78 1.23 1.56
N LEU A 53 2.23 1.41 0.32
CA LEU A 53 1.86 2.53 -0.54
C LEU A 53 0.80 2.06 -1.54
N ILE A 54 -0.31 2.80 -1.59
CA ILE A 54 -1.46 2.53 -2.44
C ILE A 54 -1.58 3.68 -3.44
N VAL A 55 -1.64 3.36 -4.72
CA VAL A 55 -1.74 4.35 -5.81
C VAL A 55 -2.90 3.99 -6.74
N GLN A 56 -3.74 4.97 -7.05
CA GLN A 56 -4.74 4.81 -8.10
C GLN A 56 -4.07 4.89 -9.47
N PRO A 57 -4.34 3.95 -10.39
CA PRO A 57 -3.89 4.06 -11.77
C PRO A 57 -4.39 5.37 -12.39
N THR A 58 -3.47 6.21 -12.86
CA THR A 58 -3.83 7.42 -13.59
C THR A 58 -4.27 7.08 -15.01
N ALA A 59 -5.04 7.96 -15.65
CA ALA A 59 -5.44 7.80 -17.05
C ALA A 59 -4.23 7.72 -18.02
N ASN A 60 -3.06 8.18 -17.56
CA ASN A 60 -1.81 8.22 -18.34
C ASN A 60 -0.84 7.09 -17.96
N LEU A 61 -1.23 6.17 -17.06
CA LEU A 61 -0.38 5.05 -16.66
C LEU A 61 -0.31 4.01 -17.80
N PHE A 62 0.79 3.99 -18.54
CA PHE A 62 1.02 2.99 -19.58
C PHE A 62 1.30 1.64 -18.91
N THR A 63 0.38 0.70 -19.08
CA THR A 63 0.56 -0.69 -18.66
C THR A 63 0.27 -1.59 -19.85
N SER A 64 0.97 -2.72 -19.96
CA SER A 64 0.82 -3.67 -21.07
C SER A 64 -0.57 -4.33 -21.13
N ARG A 65 -1.41 -4.10 -20.11
CA ARG A 65 -2.79 -4.56 -19.99
C ARG A 65 -3.65 -3.38 -19.55
N PHE A 66 -4.86 -3.25 -20.06
CA PHE A 66 -5.77 -2.20 -19.61
C PHE A 66 -6.14 -2.43 -18.13
N LEU A 67 -5.66 -1.55 -17.25
CA LEU A 67 -6.03 -1.55 -15.84
C LEU A 67 -7.28 -0.69 -15.66
N GLY A 68 -8.40 -1.34 -15.37
CA GLY A 68 -9.66 -0.64 -15.10
C GLY A 68 -9.60 0.17 -13.80
N LYS A 69 -10.50 1.16 -13.67
CA LYS A 69 -10.62 2.07 -12.50
C LYS A 69 -10.81 1.37 -11.13
N ASN A 70 -11.09 0.07 -11.13
CA ASN A 70 -11.28 -0.74 -9.93
C ASN A 70 -9.98 -1.38 -9.42
N HIS A 71 -8.85 -1.14 -10.10
CA HIS A 71 -7.55 -1.62 -9.67
C HIS A 71 -6.84 -0.55 -8.85
N LEU A 72 -6.04 -1.00 -7.88
CA LEU A 72 -5.08 -0.20 -7.15
C LEU A 72 -3.70 -0.80 -7.33
N LEU A 73 -2.68 0.05 -7.44
CA LEU A 73 -1.29 -0.37 -7.34
C LEU A 73 -0.92 -0.45 -5.86
N PHE A 74 -0.59 -1.65 -5.39
CA PHE A 74 -0.11 -1.91 -4.04
C PHE A 74 1.40 -2.07 -4.09
N LEU A 75 2.12 -1.28 -3.30
CA LEU A 75 3.58 -1.31 -3.20
C LEU A 75 3.95 -1.49 -1.72
N LEU A 76 4.53 -2.63 -1.39
CA LEU A 76 5.08 -2.93 -0.07
C LEU A 76 6.55 -2.53 -0.01
N ILE A 77 6.92 -1.76 1.00
CA ILE A 77 8.30 -1.38 1.32
C ILE A 77 8.82 -2.34 2.40
N VAL A 78 9.87 -3.11 2.08
CA VAL A 78 10.51 -4.05 3.02
C VAL A 78 11.77 -3.45 3.67
N GLU A 79 12.32 -4.11 4.69
CA GLU A 79 13.42 -3.58 5.53
C GLU A 79 14.71 -3.20 4.79
N ASP A 80 14.96 -3.76 3.60
CA ASP A 80 16.09 -3.42 2.72
C ASP A 80 15.75 -2.36 1.66
N ASP A 81 14.73 -1.54 1.94
CA ASP A 81 14.17 -0.54 1.02
C ASP A 81 13.67 -1.12 -0.32
N GLN A 82 13.54 -2.44 -0.47
CA GLN A 82 13.00 -2.99 -1.71
C GLN A 82 11.50 -2.71 -1.82
N LEU A 83 11.05 -2.45 -3.04
CA LEU A 83 9.65 -2.26 -3.36
C LEU A 83 9.13 -3.51 -4.06
N ILE A 84 8.17 -4.18 -3.43
CA ILE A 84 7.46 -5.32 -4.00
C ILE A 84 6.04 -4.89 -4.26
N GLY A 85 5.51 -5.15 -5.44
CA GLY A 85 4.12 -4.79 -5.67
C GLY A 85 3.59 -5.03 -7.06
N GLY A 86 2.35 -4.61 -7.23
CA GLY A 86 1.57 -4.88 -8.42
C GLY A 86 0.12 -4.47 -8.25
N PHE A 87 -0.68 -4.77 -9.27
CA PHE A 87 -2.05 -4.32 -9.35
C PHE A 87 -3.00 -5.33 -8.71
N VAL A 88 -3.88 -4.81 -7.88
CA VAL A 88 -4.91 -5.58 -7.19
C VAL A 88 -6.28 -5.06 -7.59
N SER A 89 -7.16 -5.96 -8.05
CA SER A 89 -8.56 -5.65 -8.33
C SER A 89 -9.40 -5.64 -7.04
N LEU A 90 -10.10 -4.54 -6.76
CA LEU A 90 -11.00 -4.43 -5.60
C LEU A 90 -12.28 -5.27 -5.72
N GLN A 91 -12.53 -5.87 -6.89
CA GLN A 91 -13.70 -6.71 -7.16
C GLN A 91 -13.40 -8.21 -6.98
N GLU A 92 -12.13 -8.58 -6.89
CA GLU A 92 -11.67 -9.96 -6.76
C GLU A 92 -11.31 -10.28 -5.31
N ASN A 93 -11.04 -11.55 -5.03
CA ASN A 93 -10.61 -11.97 -3.71
C ASN A 93 -9.24 -11.35 -3.38
N MET A 94 -9.17 -10.55 -2.32
CA MET A 94 -7.96 -9.81 -1.95
C MET A 94 -6.78 -10.74 -1.61
N TYR A 95 -7.04 -11.85 -0.92
CA TYR A 95 -6.00 -12.80 -0.55
C TYR A 95 -5.37 -13.44 -1.80
N ASP A 96 -6.18 -13.87 -2.77
CA ASP A 96 -5.67 -14.46 -4.02
C ASP A 96 -4.85 -13.44 -4.84
N GLN A 97 -5.32 -12.19 -4.90
CA GLN A 97 -4.62 -11.10 -5.59
C GLN A 97 -3.28 -10.77 -4.91
N LEU A 98 -3.28 -10.59 -3.58
CA LEU A 98 -2.07 -10.31 -2.82
C LEU A 98 -1.09 -11.48 -2.89
N SER A 99 -1.55 -12.73 -2.83
CA SER A 99 -0.70 -13.92 -3.01
C SER A 99 -0.04 -13.94 -4.39
N GLY A 100 -0.76 -13.54 -5.43
CA GLY A 100 -0.24 -13.48 -6.80
C GLY A 100 0.78 -12.35 -7.02
N VAL A 101 0.59 -11.21 -6.36
CA VAL A 101 1.42 -10.01 -6.50
C VAL A 101 2.62 -10.01 -5.55
N MET A 102 2.44 -10.47 -4.31
CA MET A 102 3.44 -10.45 -3.24
C MET A 102 4.04 -11.84 -3.03
N GLN A 103 4.52 -12.47 -4.11
CA GLN A 103 5.01 -13.86 -4.11
C GLN A 103 6.18 -14.14 -3.16
N HIS A 104 6.87 -13.08 -2.71
CA HIS A 104 7.98 -13.15 -1.77
C HIS A 104 7.53 -13.25 -0.30
N LEU A 105 6.27 -12.92 -0.01
CA LEU A 105 5.71 -13.08 1.32
C LEU A 105 5.29 -14.54 1.54
N ASN A 106 5.48 -15.01 2.76
CA ASN A 106 4.91 -16.29 3.16
C ASN A 106 3.38 -16.18 3.32
N GLU A 107 2.68 -17.31 3.29
CA GLU A 107 1.21 -17.37 3.40
C GLU A 107 0.66 -16.65 4.63
N ARG A 108 1.35 -16.72 5.78
CA ARG A 108 0.92 -16.06 7.01
C ARG A 108 0.98 -14.54 6.85
N SER A 109 2.07 -14.01 6.31
CA SER A 109 2.25 -12.57 6.07
C SER A 109 1.24 -12.03 5.07
N VAL A 110 0.95 -12.79 4.01
CA VAL A 110 -0.09 -12.41 3.03
C VAL A 110 -1.46 -12.35 3.69
N LYS A 111 -1.78 -13.33 4.54
CA LYS A 111 -3.05 -13.36 5.27
C LYS A 111 -3.16 -12.20 6.26
N ASP A 112 -2.11 -11.91 7.02
CA ASP A 112 -2.09 -10.78 7.96
C ASP A 112 -2.30 -9.44 7.21
N LEU A 113 -1.63 -9.25 6.07
CA LEU A 113 -1.83 -8.07 5.22
C LEU A 113 -3.26 -7.98 4.65
N GLU A 114 -3.85 -9.10 4.26
CA GLU A 114 -5.24 -9.15 3.80
C GLU A 114 -6.22 -8.80 4.93
N ASP A 115 -6.03 -9.37 6.12
CA ASP A 115 -6.83 -9.07 7.30
C ASP A 115 -6.74 -7.58 7.66
N LEU A 116 -5.52 -7.02 7.66
CA LEU A 116 -5.29 -5.59 7.90
C LEU A 116 -6.00 -4.72 6.86
N TRP A 117 -5.94 -5.10 5.58
CA TRP A 117 -6.65 -4.40 4.51
C TRP A 117 -8.17 -4.44 4.74
N THR A 118 -8.71 -5.63 4.94
CA THR A 118 -10.16 -5.87 5.02
C THR A 118 -10.76 -5.22 6.25
N GLN A 119 -10.08 -5.27 7.39
CA GLN A 119 -10.60 -4.78 8.67
C GLN A 119 -10.39 -3.27 8.87
N PHE A 120 -9.30 -2.70 8.36
CA PHE A 120 -8.93 -1.32 8.66
C PHE A 120 -8.79 -0.46 7.41
N VAL A 121 -7.92 -0.85 6.48
CA VAL A 121 -7.49 0.06 5.41
C VAL A 121 -8.59 0.30 4.38
N LYS A 122 -9.33 -0.72 3.98
CA LYS A 122 -10.34 -0.65 2.90
C LYS A 122 -11.36 0.46 3.13
N ASP A 123 -11.90 0.57 4.34
CA ASP A 123 -12.93 1.56 4.66
C ASP A 123 -12.33 2.92 5.02
N HIS A 124 -11.18 2.95 5.68
CA HIS A 124 -10.44 4.20 5.91
C HIS A 124 -10.01 4.86 4.59
N TYR A 125 -9.50 4.09 3.64
CA TYR A 125 -9.08 4.57 2.32
C TYR A 125 -10.23 5.19 1.52
N LYS A 126 -11.45 4.64 1.62
CA LYS A 126 -12.66 5.22 1.01
C LYS A 126 -13.07 6.56 1.64
N GLN A 127 -12.58 6.90 2.83
CA GLN A 127 -12.87 8.16 3.51
C GLN A 127 -11.83 9.24 3.22
N LEU A 128 -10.66 8.86 2.70
CA LEU A 128 -9.62 9.81 2.35
C LEU A 128 -10.14 10.89 1.37
N PRO A 129 -9.61 12.12 1.47
CA PRO A 129 -9.96 13.17 0.54
C PRO A 129 -9.61 12.72 -0.89
N SER A 130 -10.49 13.09 -1.84
CA SER A 130 -10.13 13.00 -3.25
C SER A 130 -9.43 14.29 -3.63
N GLU A 131 -8.38 14.21 -4.43
CA GLU A 131 -7.76 15.37 -5.06
C GLU A 131 -8.89 16.14 -5.77
N LYS A 132 -9.16 17.38 -5.35
CA LYS A 132 -10.00 18.26 -6.16
C LYS A 132 -9.20 18.50 -7.42
N LEU A 133 -9.63 17.91 -8.54
CA LEU A 133 -9.15 18.28 -9.86
C LEU A 133 -9.35 19.80 -9.99
N VAL A 134 -8.26 20.54 -9.88
CA VAL A 134 -8.19 21.98 -10.23
C VAL A 134 -8.00 22.06 -11.74
#